data_AF-A0A8S3GUZ6-F1
#
_entry.id   AF-A0A8S3GUZ6-F1
#
_cell.length_a   1.000
_cell.length_b   1.000
_cell.length_c   1.000
_cell.angle_alpha   90.00
_cell.angle_beta   90.00
_cell.angle_gamma   90.00
#
_symmetry.space_group_name_H-M   'P 1'
#
loop_
_entity.id
_entity.type
_entity.pdbx_description
1 polymer ?
#
loop_
_entity_poly.entity_id
_entity_poly.type
_entity_poly.pdbx_seq_one_letter_code
_entity_poly.pdbx_strand_id
1 'polypeptide(L)'
;MDFIDSNLEYIIHQKKLNARKLREYQKQLDRKQQEVEEQNANDHQKKINKFLEKEATYSVNQSVKNLLSSKHQDQSLSSYLPTPKSTPSSTSTRISTYDDNLDEILSSSTASTLSNMIGNQATQLPSFWVPALTPAAKKTELIKPDQHVYCPISGKPISMKDVIDVKFKLANNADKKNRPLVAVRDRYVCAVTGDVLGNSVPCAVLRTSGYVVTMDCVNRLIKLDMIDPINGAKLTDYDIIPMQRGGTGYSGSGVQLDAKLPTPAMQ
;
A
#
# COMPACT_ATOMS: atom_id res chain seq x y z
N MET A 1 -5.64 24.95 -26.43
CA MET A 1 -5.55 24.05 -25.28
C MET A 1 -4.10 23.67 -25.25
N ASP A 2 -3.37 24.38 -24.42
CA ASP A 2 -1.93 24.40 -24.55
C ASP A 2 -1.37 23.26 -23.69
N PHE A 3 -0.24 22.68 -24.10
CA PHE A 3 0.31 21.48 -23.46
C PHE A 3 0.54 21.66 -21.94
N ILE A 4 0.70 22.91 -21.49
CA ILE A 4 0.82 23.30 -20.08
C ILE A 4 -0.48 23.03 -19.32
N ASP A 5 -1.64 23.36 -19.89
CA ASP A 5 -2.96 23.14 -19.28
C ASP A 5 -3.17 21.65 -18.97
N SER A 6 -2.87 20.79 -19.95
CA SER A 6 -3.03 19.33 -19.82
C SER A 6 -2.12 18.73 -18.73
N ASN A 7 -0.89 19.22 -18.58
CA ASN A 7 0.01 18.76 -17.52
C ASN A 7 -0.43 19.25 -16.14
N LEU A 8 -0.94 20.49 -16.05
CA LEU A 8 -1.44 21.05 -14.80
C LEU A 8 -2.74 20.36 -14.36
N GLU A 9 -3.66 20.11 -15.30
CA GLU A 9 -4.88 19.33 -15.10
C GLU A 9 -4.55 17.90 -14.62
N TYR A 10 -3.59 17.22 -15.25
CA TYR A 10 -3.10 15.92 -14.82
C TYR A 10 -2.60 15.93 -13.37
N ILE A 11 -1.78 16.92 -12.97
CA ILE A 11 -1.29 17.04 -11.59
C ILE A 11 -2.44 17.27 -10.60
N ILE A 12 -3.41 18.12 -10.94
CA ILE A 12 -4.60 18.38 -10.11
C ILE A 12 -5.45 17.11 -9.97
N HIS A 13 -5.67 16.38 -11.07
CA HIS A 13 -6.39 15.12 -11.09
C HIS A 13 -5.70 14.06 -10.23
N GLN A 14 -4.38 13.88 -10.39
CA GLN A 14 -3.63 12.89 -9.62
C GLN A 14 -3.62 13.20 -8.12
N LYS A 15 -3.53 14.47 -7.72
CA LYS A 15 -3.70 14.89 -6.32
C LYS A 15 -5.09 14.54 -5.77
N LYS A 16 -6.16 14.73 -6.55
CA LYS A 16 -7.52 14.33 -6.16
C LYS A 16 -7.63 12.81 -5.97
N LEU A 17 -7.02 12.02 -6.86
CA LEU A 17 -6.97 10.54 -6.74
C LEU A 17 -6.19 10.09 -5.50
N ASN A 18 -4.99 10.64 -5.26
CA ASN A 18 -4.18 10.30 -4.08
C ASN A 18 -4.91 10.68 -2.78
N ALA A 19 -5.55 11.85 -2.73
CA ALA A 19 -6.37 12.27 -1.59
C ALA A 19 -7.59 11.37 -1.35
N ARG A 20 -8.25 10.88 -2.42
CA ARG A 20 -9.34 9.90 -2.30
C ARG A 20 -8.84 8.58 -1.71
N LYS A 21 -7.77 8.01 -2.25
CA LYS A 21 -7.15 6.77 -1.73
C LYS A 21 -6.73 6.92 -0.27
N LEU A 22 -6.20 8.09 0.12
CA LEU A 22 -5.80 8.36 1.50
C LEU A 22 -6.98 8.39 2.47
N ARG A 23 -8.14 8.95 2.06
CA ARG A 23 -9.39 8.92 2.85
C ARG A 23 -9.91 7.49 3.02
N GLU A 24 -9.85 6.68 1.96
CA GLU A 24 -10.25 5.27 1.99
C GLU A 24 -9.33 4.46 2.91
N TYR A 25 -8.01 4.72 2.89
CA TYR A 25 -7.03 4.15 3.83
C TYR A 25 -7.28 4.55 5.28
N GLN A 26 -7.50 5.84 5.57
CA GLN A 26 -7.78 6.30 6.94
C GLN A 26 -9.05 5.65 7.50
N LYS A 27 -10.13 5.59 6.71
CA LYS A 27 -11.38 4.92 7.10
C LYS A 27 -11.20 3.42 7.37
N GLN A 28 -10.19 2.76 6.79
CA GLN A 28 -9.82 1.39 7.16
C GLN A 28 -9.06 1.32 8.48
N LEU A 29 -8.13 2.25 8.74
CA LEU A 29 -7.43 2.33 10.04
C LEU A 29 -8.41 2.57 11.19
N ASP A 30 -9.30 3.55 11.05
CA ASP A 30 -10.30 3.89 12.07
C ASP A 30 -11.18 2.68 12.40
N ARG A 31 -11.62 1.93 11.37
CA ARG A 31 -12.41 0.71 11.59
C ARG A 31 -11.59 -0.40 12.24
N LYS A 32 -10.33 -0.60 11.87
CA LYS A 32 -9.46 -1.58 12.54
C LYS A 32 -9.23 -1.23 14.01
N GLN A 33 -9.10 0.06 14.34
CA GLN A 33 -9.00 0.51 15.73
C GLN A 33 -10.28 0.21 16.52
N GLN A 34 -11.45 0.52 15.97
CA GLN A 34 -12.75 0.15 16.55
C GLN A 34 -12.92 -1.36 16.71
N GLU A 35 -12.58 -2.15 15.69
CA GLU A 35 -12.60 -3.63 15.73
C GLU A 35 -11.69 -4.18 16.86
N VAL A 36 -10.54 -3.56 17.13
CA VAL A 36 -9.63 -3.92 18.25
C VAL A 36 -10.14 -3.44 19.61
N GLU A 37 -10.71 -2.24 19.71
CA GLU A 37 -11.29 -1.70 20.95
C GLU A 37 -12.51 -2.52 21.40
N GLU A 38 -13.41 -2.86 20.46
CA GLU A 38 -14.56 -3.72 20.72
C GLU A 38 -14.12 -5.12 21.16
N GLN A 39 -13.12 -5.71 20.50
CA GLN A 39 -12.55 -7.00 20.91
C GLN A 39 -11.95 -6.93 22.33
N ASN A 40 -11.20 -5.87 22.66
CA ASN A 40 -10.63 -5.66 23.99
C ASN A 40 -11.73 -5.49 25.07
N ALA A 41 -12.80 -4.75 24.77
CA ALA A 41 -13.93 -4.56 25.65
C ALA A 41 -14.70 -5.87 25.88
N ASN A 42 -14.97 -6.63 24.81
CA ASN A 42 -15.59 -7.96 24.87
C ASN A 42 -14.74 -8.93 25.70
N ASP A 43 -13.42 -8.95 25.52
CA ASP A 43 -12.53 -9.83 26.28
C ASP A 43 -12.35 -9.37 27.74
N HIS A 44 -12.48 -8.08 28.04
CA HIS A 44 -12.59 -7.57 29.40
C HIS A 44 -13.91 -8.00 30.07
N GLN A 45 -15.04 -7.90 29.36
CA GLN A 45 -16.35 -8.34 29.87
C GLN A 45 -16.38 -9.86 30.12
N LYS A 46 -15.79 -10.67 29.23
CA LYS A 46 -15.61 -12.12 29.45
C LYS A 46 -14.78 -12.41 30.71
N LYS A 47 -13.73 -11.63 30.99
CA LYS A 47 -12.92 -11.75 32.22
C LYS A 47 -13.75 -11.44 33.48
N ILE A 48 -14.58 -10.38 33.45
CA ILE A 48 -15.48 -10.04 34.57
C ILE A 48 -16.50 -11.16 34.80
N ASN A 49 -17.20 -11.62 33.75
CA ASN A 49 -18.21 -12.69 33.88
C ASN A 49 -17.57 -13.98 34.45
N LYS A 50 -16.40 -14.37 33.94
CA LYS A 50 -15.62 -15.51 34.43
C LYS A 50 -15.10 -15.34 35.87
N PHE A 51 -15.00 -14.12 36.38
CA PHE A 51 -14.70 -13.84 37.78
C PHE A 51 -15.96 -14.02 38.64
N LEU A 52 -17.08 -13.42 38.24
CA LEU A 52 -18.38 -13.54 38.92
C LEU A 52 -18.86 -15.01 39.03
N GLU A 53 -18.71 -15.81 37.97
CA GLU A 53 -19.02 -17.24 37.97
C GLU A 53 -18.20 -18.02 39.02
N LYS A 54 -16.92 -17.66 39.20
CA LYS A 54 -16.05 -18.28 40.21
C LYS A 54 -16.47 -17.89 41.62
N GLU A 55 -16.80 -16.62 41.86
CA GLU A 55 -17.28 -16.16 43.17
C GLU A 55 -18.62 -16.80 43.53
N ALA A 56 -19.56 -16.90 42.59
CA ALA A 56 -20.83 -17.60 42.77
C ALA A 56 -20.62 -19.08 43.14
N THR A 57 -19.69 -19.77 42.44
CA THR A 57 -19.33 -21.15 42.73
C THR A 57 -18.71 -21.31 44.13
N TYR A 58 -17.90 -20.34 44.57
CA TYR A 58 -17.31 -20.35 45.93
C TYR A 58 -18.37 -20.08 47.01
N SER A 59 -19.31 -19.16 46.77
CA SER A 59 -20.39 -18.81 47.69
C SER A 59 -21.32 -19.99 47.99
N VAL A 60 -21.72 -20.75 46.98
CA VAL A 60 -22.55 -21.97 47.17
C VAL A 60 -21.86 -22.99 48.08
N ASN A 61 -20.54 -23.17 47.96
CA ASN A 61 -19.77 -24.07 48.80
C ASN A 61 -19.63 -23.59 50.26
N GLN A 62 -19.81 -22.29 50.53
CA GLN A 62 -19.85 -21.75 51.89
C GLN A 62 -21.17 -22.11 52.60
N SER A 63 -22.32 -21.99 51.91
CA SER A 63 -23.63 -22.33 52.47
C SER A 63 -23.79 -23.83 52.77
N VAL A 64 -23.24 -24.71 51.92
CA VAL A 64 -23.27 -26.16 52.17
C VAL A 64 -22.44 -26.54 53.41
N LYS A 65 -21.38 -25.80 53.72
CA LYS A 65 -20.54 -26.06 54.91
C LYS A 65 -21.24 -25.79 56.24
N ASN A 66 -22.18 -24.86 56.28
CA ASN A 66 -22.93 -24.53 57.51
C ASN A 66 -24.06 -25.51 57.83
N LEU A 67 -24.46 -26.39 56.90
CA LEU A 67 -25.55 -27.36 57.13
C LEU A 67 -25.09 -28.72 57.67
N LEU A 68 -23.78 -28.98 57.78
CA LEU A 68 -23.23 -30.26 58.27
C LEU A 68 -22.87 -30.28 59.77
N SER A 69 -23.16 -29.22 60.53
CA SER A 69 -22.80 -29.11 61.95
C SER A 69 -23.99 -29.12 62.91
N SER A 70 -24.79 -30.19 62.88
CA SER A 70 -25.62 -30.65 64.02
C SER A 70 -26.05 -32.10 63.78
N LYS A 71 -25.85 -32.97 64.76
CA LYS A 71 -26.04 -34.41 64.63
C LYS A 71 -26.76 -34.98 65.85
N HIS A 72 -27.74 -35.86 65.59
CA HIS A 72 -28.53 -36.72 66.50
C HIS A 72 -29.77 -36.05 67.15
N GLN A 73 -30.95 -36.67 67.31
CA GLN A 73 -31.49 -38.03 67.04
C GLN A 73 -33.08 -37.95 67.11
N ASP A 74 -33.96 -38.89 66.71
CA ASP A 74 -33.90 -40.25 66.11
C ASP A 74 -35.29 -40.67 65.51
N GLN A 75 -35.42 -41.92 65.02
CA GLN A 75 -36.61 -42.81 64.95
C GLN A 75 -37.84 -42.51 64.05
N SER A 76 -38.01 -43.31 62.98
CA SER A 76 -39.01 -44.42 62.87
C SER A 76 -39.78 -44.61 61.53
N LEU A 77 -39.73 -45.87 61.04
CA LEU A 77 -40.75 -46.70 60.34
C LEU A 77 -41.50 -46.28 59.04
N SER A 78 -41.52 -47.27 58.10
CA SER A 78 -42.51 -47.52 57.01
C SER A 78 -42.60 -46.54 55.82
N SER A 79 -42.91 -46.94 54.58
CA SER A 79 -43.07 -48.28 53.95
C SER A 79 -43.20 -48.19 52.41
N TYR A 80 -43.09 -49.35 51.73
CA TYR A 80 -43.49 -49.66 50.33
C TYR A 80 -42.48 -49.56 49.15
N LEU A 81 -42.66 -50.54 48.27
CA LEU A 81 -41.90 -51.07 47.10
C LEU A 81 -42.35 -50.36 45.78
N PRO A 82 -41.96 -50.75 44.52
CA PRO A 82 -41.00 -51.78 44.07
C PRO A 82 -40.13 -51.51 42.77
N THR A 83 -38.89 -52.03 42.74
CA THR A 83 -38.25 -52.75 41.57
C THR A 83 -37.91 -51.97 40.24
N PRO A 84 -37.31 -52.60 39.19
CA PRO A 84 -35.94 -53.17 39.17
C PRO A 84 -35.11 -52.93 37.87
N LYS A 85 -33.78 -53.18 37.93
CA LYS A 85 -32.89 -53.61 36.80
C LYS A 85 -32.74 -52.67 35.58
N SER A 86 -31.71 -52.75 34.73
CA SER A 86 -30.30 -53.18 34.82
C SER A 86 -29.61 -52.89 33.47
N THR A 87 -28.41 -52.32 33.44
CA THR A 87 -27.57 -52.25 32.21
C THR A 87 -26.10 -52.57 32.53
N PRO A 88 -25.31 -53.08 31.56
CA PRO A 88 -24.27 -54.05 31.87
C PRO A 88 -22.84 -53.52 31.99
N SER A 89 -22.00 -54.40 32.51
CA SER A 89 -20.53 -54.32 32.59
C SER A 89 -19.83 -54.33 31.22
N SER A 90 -18.73 -53.59 31.11
CA SER A 90 -17.50 -54.02 30.42
C SER A 90 -16.33 -53.14 30.89
N THR A 91 -15.61 -53.57 31.93
CA THR A 91 -14.29 -54.22 31.83
C THR A 91 -13.23 -53.36 31.11
N SER A 92 -12.42 -52.65 31.91
CA SER A 92 -11.19 -52.01 31.44
C SER A 92 -10.04 -53.03 31.51
N THR A 93 -9.61 -53.54 30.36
CA THR A 93 -8.42 -54.39 30.24
C THR A 93 -7.21 -53.51 29.97
N ARG A 94 -6.30 -53.40 30.94
CA ARG A 94 -4.95 -52.88 30.70
C ARG A 94 -4.21 -53.80 29.74
N ILE A 95 -3.55 -53.23 28.74
CA ILE A 95 -2.39 -53.82 28.10
C ILE A 95 -1.22 -52.86 28.27
N SER A 96 -0.19 -53.32 28.95
CA SER A 96 1.14 -52.72 29.05
C SER A 96 2.04 -53.32 27.98
N THR A 97 3.00 -52.55 27.44
CA THR A 97 4.47 -52.73 27.65
C THR A 97 5.29 -51.90 26.64
N TYR A 98 6.35 -51.25 27.13
CA TYR A 98 7.73 -51.09 26.59
C TYR A 98 7.99 -51.14 25.05
N ASP A 99 8.89 -50.35 24.43
CA ASP A 99 9.84 -49.32 24.91
C ASP A 99 10.33 -48.44 23.71
N ASP A 100 11.36 -47.61 23.96
CA ASP A 100 12.36 -47.07 23.01
C ASP A 100 12.13 -45.77 22.18
N ASN A 101 12.72 -44.70 22.71
CA ASN A 101 13.78 -43.84 22.15
C ASN A 101 13.74 -43.24 20.71
N LEU A 102 13.74 -41.90 20.72
CA LEU A 102 14.67 -40.96 20.05
C LEU A 102 14.75 -40.86 18.50
N ASP A 103 14.40 -39.66 18.02
CA ASP A 103 14.90 -38.87 16.88
C ASP A 103 15.71 -39.53 15.75
N GLU A 104 15.27 -39.34 14.49
CA GLU A 104 15.90 -38.43 13.50
C GLU A 104 15.17 -38.48 12.13
N ILE A 105 15.57 -37.60 11.19
CA ILE A 105 15.33 -37.60 9.73
C ILE A 105 14.09 -36.83 9.23
N LEU A 106 14.32 -35.53 9.17
CA LEU A 106 13.84 -34.55 8.18
C LEU A 106 13.52 -35.12 6.78
N SER A 107 12.32 -34.82 6.23
CA SER A 107 12.14 -34.09 4.95
C SER A 107 10.77 -34.32 4.26
N SER A 108 10.07 -33.22 4.02
CA SER A 108 9.23 -32.95 2.83
C SER A 108 8.49 -34.11 2.15
N SER A 109 7.24 -34.35 2.57
CA SER A 109 6.19 -34.67 1.60
C SER A 109 4.85 -34.01 1.99
N THR A 110 4.16 -33.52 0.97
CA THR A 110 2.91 -32.76 1.06
C THR A 110 1.75 -33.62 1.54
N ALA A 111 1.58 -33.74 2.86
CA ALA A 111 0.34 -34.16 3.47
C ALA A 111 -0.41 -32.93 4.01
N SER A 112 -1.31 -32.39 3.20
CA SER A 112 -2.32 -31.45 3.67
C SER A 112 -3.26 -32.20 4.63
N THR A 113 -2.88 -32.26 5.91
CA THR A 113 -3.68 -32.91 6.96
C THR A 113 -5.07 -32.29 6.96
N LEU A 114 -6.05 -33.05 6.49
CA LEU A 114 -7.45 -32.63 6.46
C LEU A 114 -7.93 -32.49 7.90
N SER A 115 -7.82 -31.27 8.44
CA SER A 115 -8.16 -30.87 9.81
C SER A 115 -9.61 -31.12 10.21
N ASN A 116 -10.43 -31.55 9.25
CA ASN A 116 -11.87 -31.74 9.37
C ASN A 116 -12.22 -33.13 9.93
N MET A 117 -11.26 -34.05 10.09
CA MET A 117 -11.54 -35.44 10.50
C MET A 117 -11.80 -35.63 12.02
N ILE A 118 -11.79 -34.57 12.84
CA ILE A 118 -11.88 -34.69 14.31
C ILE A 118 -12.99 -33.78 14.87
N GLY A 119 -13.92 -34.39 15.63
CA GLY A 119 -15.00 -33.70 16.35
C GLY A 119 -16.10 -33.13 15.45
N ASN A 120 -16.81 -32.09 15.94
CA ASN A 120 -17.94 -31.43 15.25
C ASN A 120 -17.60 -30.85 13.86
N GLN A 121 -16.32 -30.76 13.48
CA GLN A 121 -15.93 -30.29 12.16
C GLN A 121 -16.03 -31.38 11.08
N ALA A 122 -16.11 -32.65 11.46
CA ALA A 122 -16.33 -33.77 10.52
C ALA A 122 -17.72 -33.78 9.89
N THR A 123 -18.69 -33.11 10.51
CA THR A 123 -20.05 -32.96 9.96
C THR A 123 -20.22 -31.72 9.07
N GLN A 124 -19.24 -30.81 9.04
CA GLN A 124 -19.30 -29.58 8.24
C GLN A 124 -18.50 -29.75 6.95
N LEU A 125 -19.20 -29.95 5.84
CA LEU A 125 -18.57 -30.04 4.52
C LEU A 125 -18.17 -28.63 4.06
N PRO A 126 -16.88 -28.33 3.78
CA PRO A 126 -16.43 -27.02 3.32
C PRO A 126 -16.78 -26.81 1.83
N SER A 127 -18.07 -26.59 1.55
CA SER A 127 -18.58 -26.36 0.20
C SER A 127 -18.35 -24.92 -0.24
N PHE A 128 -17.26 -24.67 -0.97
CA PHE A 128 -16.94 -23.37 -1.58
C PHE A 128 -18.07 -22.81 -2.46
N TRP A 129 -18.91 -23.67 -3.05
CA TRP A 129 -20.05 -23.27 -3.88
C TRP A 129 -21.31 -22.85 -3.12
N VAL A 130 -21.32 -22.94 -1.78
CA VAL A 130 -22.42 -22.45 -0.94
C VAL A 130 -22.04 -21.08 -0.38
N PRO A 131 -22.73 -19.97 -0.75
CA PRO A 131 -22.35 -18.61 -0.34
C PRO A 131 -22.31 -18.33 1.17
N ALA A 132 -22.93 -19.19 1.99
CA ALA A 132 -22.84 -19.11 3.45
C ALA A 132 -21.60 -19.79 4.06
N LEU A 133 -20.93 -20.66 3.29
CA LEU A 133 -19.75 -21.44 3.72
C LEU A 133 -18.48 -21.08 2.92
N THR A 134 -18.56 -20.12 1.99
CA THR A 134 -17.37 -19.51 1.39
C THR A 134 -16.52 -18.85 2.48
N PRO A 135 -15.21 -19.14 2.58
CA PRO A 135 -14.34 -18.38 3.46
C PRO A 135 -14.33 -16.92 3.01
N ALA A 136 -14.83 -16.02 3.86
CA ALA A 136 -14.89 -14.61 3.55
C ALA A 136 -13.48 -14.10 3.18
N ALA A 137 -13.36 -13.49 2.00
CA ALA A 137 -12.09 -12.96 1.54
C ALA A 137 -11.50 -12.01 2.58
N LYS A 138 -10.25 -12.26 3.01
CA LYS A 138 -9.54 -11.39 3.96
C LYS A 138 -9.61 -9.95 3.42
N LYS A 139 -10.31 -9.09 4.16
CA LYS A 139 -10.56 -7.68 3.84
C LYS A 139 -9.25 -7.01 3.42
N THR A 140 -9.16 -6.60 2.15
CA THR A 140 -7.91 -6.10 1.56
C THR A 140 -7.37 -4.95 2.39
N GLU A 141 -6.22 -5.18 3.04
CA GLU A 141 -5.51 -4.15 3.78
C GLU A 141 -4.94 -3.16 2.75
N LEU A 142 -5.52 -1.97 2.66
CA LEU A 142 -4.95 -0.94 1.81
C LEU A 142 -3.56 -0.58 2.35
N ILE A 143 -2.54 -0.71 1.50
CA ILE A 143 -1.22 -0.15 1.77
C ILE A 143 -1.36 1.38 1.80
N LYS A 144 -0.63 2.06 2.69
CA LYS A 144 -0.60 3.52 2.74
C LYS A 144 -0.32 4.08 1.32
N PRO A 145 -1.26 4.80 0.69
CA PRO A 145 -1.08 5.26 -0.67
C PRO A 145 -0.02 6.36 -0.69
N ASP A 146 0.83 6.34 -1.72
CA ASP A 146 1.76 7.43 -1.95
C ASP A 146 1.01 8.75 -2.24
N GLN A 147 1.56 9.84 -1.72
CA GLN A 147 1.02 11.19 -1.86
C GLN A 147 1.68 11.95 -3.02
N HIS A 148 2.86 11.54 -3.47
CA HIS A 148 3.55 12.22 -4.56
C HIS A 148 2.85 12.01 -5.91
N VAL A 149 3.05 12.98 -6.80
CA VAL A 149 2.59 12.91 -8.19
C VAL A 149 3.82 12.71 -9.06
N TYR A 150 3.75 11.80 -10.01
CA TYR A 150 4.88 11.44 -10.87
C TYR A 150 4.70 11.98 -12.29
N CYS A 151 5.80 12.39 -12.91
CA CYS A 151 5.87 12.80 -14.31
C CYS A 151 5.52 11.61 -15.22
N PRO A 152 4.58 11.76 -16.17
CA PRO A 152 4.16 10.66 -17.05
C PRO A 152 5.27 10.18 -18.01
N ILE A 153 6.30 11.01 -18.25
CA ILE A 153 7.40 10.69 -19.18
C ILE A 153 8.64 10.17 -18.44
N SER A 154 8.99 10.76 -17.28
CA SER A 154 10.25 10.46 -16.58
C SER A 154 10.10 9.64 -15.30
N GLY A 155 8.88 9.41 -14.81
CA GLY A 155 8.63 8.70 -13.55
C GLY A 155 9.16 9.41 -12.30
N LYS A 156 9.73 10.62 -12.41
CA LYS A 156 10.22 11.42 -11.28
C LYS A 156 9.06 12.10 -10.56
N PRO A 157 9.12 12.28 -9.22
CA PRO A 157 8.12 13.07 -8.51
C PRO A 157 8.17 14.53 -8.98
N ILE A 158 7.00 15.13 -9.20
CA ILE A 158 6.83 16.51 -9.66
C ILE A 158 5.83 17.26 -8.78
N SER A 159 6.10 18.53 -8.54
CA SER A 159 5.19 19.47 -7.90
C SER A 159 4.76 20.57 -8.87
N MET A 160 3.73 21.33 -8.49
CA MET A 160 3.24 22.47 -9.29
C MET A 160 4.26 23.62 -9.37
N LYS A 161 5.30 23.63 -8.51
CA LYS A 161 6.38 24.62 -8.53
C LYS A 161 7.47 24.30 -9.56
N ASP A 162 7.48 23.06 -10.04
CA ASP A 162 8.49 22.53 -10.97
C ASP A 162 7.99 22.56 -12.42
N VAL A 163 6.71 22.91 -12.62
CA VAL A 163 6.12 23.18 -13.93
C VAL A 163 6.42 24.63 -14.30
N ILE A 164 7.11 24.81 -15.43
CA ILE A 164 7.61 26.12 -15.90
C ILE A 164 7.04 26.34 -17.30
N ASP A 165 6.54 27.55 -17.56
CA ASP A 165 6.14 27.99 -18.90
C ASP A 165 7.39 28.28 -19.74
N VAL A 166 7.52 27.60 -20.89
CA VAL A 166 8.72 27.66 -21.74
C VAL A 166 8.49 28.60 -22.93
N LYS A 167 9.15 29.75 -22.89
CA LYS A 167 8.98 30.86 -23.84
C LYS A 167 10.11 30.85 -24.87
N PHE A 168 9.76 30.53 -26.11
CA PHE A 168 10.67 30.63 -27.24
C PHE A 168 10.56 32.01 -27.91
N LYS A 169 11.70 32.70 -28.06
CA LYS A 169 11.76 33.97 -28.81
C LYS A 169 11.80 33.68 -30.31
N LEU A 170 10.93 34.32 -31.08
CA LEU A 170 10.85 34.16 -32.54
C LEU A 170 12.05 34.81 -33.24
N ALA A 171 12.50 34.21 -34.34
CA ALA A 171 13.56 34.76 -35.18
C ALA A 171 13.04 35.92 -36.05
N ASN A 172 13.82 36.99 -36.20
CA ASN A 172 13.48 38.20 -37.01
C ASN A 172 13.29 37.93 -38.53
N ASN A 173 13.52 36.69 -38.99
CA ASN A 173 13.24 36.26 -40.37
C ASN A 173 11.95 35.42 -40.49
N ALA A 174 11.33 35.01 -39.38
CA ALA A 174 10.11 34.19 -39.39
C ALA A 174 8.87 35.00 -39.84
N ASP A 175 8.80 36.29 -39.53
CA ASP A 175 7.66 37.16 -39.85
C ASP A 175 7.57 37.57 -41.34
N LYS A 176 8.56 37.17 -42.15
CA LYS A 176 8.68 37.59 -43.56
C LYS A 176 7.81 36.73 -44.51
N LYS A 177 6.54 37.16 -44.60
CA LYS A 177 5.53 36.83 -45.63
C LYS A 177 4.99 35.39 -45.63
N ASN A 178 3.75 35.25 -45.15
CA ASN A 178 2.76 34.22 -45.53
C ASN A 178 3.23 32.75 -45.57
N ARG A 179 4.24 32.38 -44.78
CA ARG A 179 4.73 30.99 -44.68
C ARG A 179 4.49 30.46 -43.27
N PRO A 180 4.00 29.22 -43.11
CA PRO A 180 3.84 28.63 -41.79
C PRO A 180 5.21 28.48 -41.12
N LEU A 181 5.29 28.72 -39.80
CA LEU A 181 6.55 28.67 -39.05
C LEU A 181 7.33 27.36 -39.27
N VAL A 182 6.62 26.23 -39.45
CA VAL A 182 7.21 24.90 -39.73
C VAL A 182 8.10 24.90 -40.97
N ALA A 183 7.75 25.67 -42.01
CA ALA A 183 8.52 25.77 -43.25
C ALA A 183 9.71 26.74 -43.15
N VAL A 184 9.78 27.55 -42.09
CA VAL A 184 10.94 28.40 -41.80
C VAL A 184 12.02 27.54 -41.16
N ARG A 185 13.26 27.64 -41.69
CA ARG A 185 14.42 26.91 -41.15
C ARG A 185 14.78 27.44 -39.75
N ASP A 186 14.91 28.76 -39.66
CA ASP A 186 15.32 29.46 -38.43
C ASP A 186 14.07 30.00 -37.73
N ARG A 187 13.45 29.17 -36.87
CA ARG A 187 12.17 29.51 -36.20
C ARG A 187 12.37 30.34 -34.94
N TYR A 188 13.32 29.94 -34.12
CA TYR A 188 13.53 30.47 -32.77
C TYR A 188 14.97 30.88 -32.55
N VAL A 189 15.17 31.86 -31.68
CA VAL A 189 16.49 32.40 -31.31
C VAL A 189 16.67 32.42 -29.80
N CYS A 190 17.93 32.35 -29.38
CA CYS A 190 18.35 32.58 -28.01
C CYS A 190 17.82 33.94 -27.53
N ALA A 191 17.19 33.96 -26.36
CA ALA A 191 16.58 35.19 -25.85
C ALA A 191 17.59 36.31 -25.63
N VAL A 192 18.83 35.95 -25.25
CA VAL A 192 19.95 36.84 -24.88
C VAL A 192 20.83 37.17 -26.09
N THR A 193 21.46 36.16 -26.71
CA THR A 193 22.46 36.38 -27.78
C THR A 193 21.86 36.56 -29.17
N GLY A 194 20.61 36.14 -29.39
CA GLY A 194 19.98 36.14 -30.72
C GLY A 194 20.43 35.01 -31.66
N ASP A 195 21.30 34.10 -31.20
CA ASP A 195 21.72 32.92 -31.98
C ASP A 195 20.54 31.99 -32.31
N VAL A 196 20.54 31.38 -33.50
CA VAL A 196 19.45 30.49 -33.92
C VAL A 196 19.47 29.19 -33.12
N LEU A 197 18.31 28.80 -32.56
CA LEU A 197 18.13 27.56 -31.81
C LEU A 197 17.87 26.38 -32.76
N GLY A 198 18.93 25.63 -33.08
CA GLY A 198 18.86 24.38 -33.86
C GLY A 198 18.96 23.12 -32.98
N ASN A 199 18.57 21.97 -33.52
CA ASN A 199 18.59 20.68 -32.78
C ASN A 199 20.00 20.28 -32.28
N SER A 200 21.05 20.69 -33.00
CA SER A 200 22.44 20.43 -32.63
C SER A 200 22.96 21.34 -31.51
N VAL A 201 22.29 22.47 -31.25
CA VAL A 201 22.74 23.48 -30.27
C VAL A 201 22.26 23.08 -28.87
N PRO A 202 23.16 22.86 -27.90
CA PRO A 202 22.75 22.57 -26.53
C PRO A 202 22.08 23.81 -25.91
N CYS A 203 20.85 23.65 -25.41
CA CYS A 203 20.03 24.72 -24.87
C CYS A 203 19.66 24.44 -23.40
N ALA A 204 19.31 25.48 -22.66
CA ALA A 204 18.72 25.42 -21.33
C ALA A 204 17.54 26.39 -21.21
N VAL A 205 16.64 26.10 -20.27
CA VAL A 205 15.57 27.01 -19.84
C VAL A 205 15.98 27.64 -18.50
N LEU A 206 15.78 28.96 -18.36
CA LEU A 206 15.93 29.65 -17.09
C LEU A 206 14.61 29.58 -16.31
N ARG A 207 14.59 28.98 -15.12
CA ARG A 207 13.37 28.81 -14.29
C ARG A 207 12.72 30.13 -13.89
N THR A 208 13.50 31.20 -13.78
CA THR A 208 13.07 32.54 -13.36
C THR A 208 12.19 33.26 -14.38
N SER A 209 12.49 33.14 -15.67
CA SER A 209 11.81 33.88 -16.74
C SER A 209 11.11 32.97 -17.77
N GLY A 210 11.45 31.69 -17.80
CA GLY A 210 10.93 30.70 -18.74
C GLY A 210 11.58 30.75 -20.12
N TYR A 211 12.52 31.67 -20.37
CA TYR A 211 13.14 31.81 -21.68
C TYR A 211 14.20 30.74 -21.98
N VAL A 212 14.29 30.38 -23.26
CA VAL A 212 15.29 29.44 -23.78
C VAL A 212 16.57 30.16 -24.19
N VAL A 213 17.69 29.65 -23.71
CA VAL A 213 19.04 30.22 -23.86
C VAL A 213 20.02 29.11 -24.26
N THR A 214 21.03 29.43 -25.07
CA THR A 214 22.10 28.47 -25.42
C THR A 214 23.01 28.16 -24.23
N MET A 215 23.49 26.93 -24.10
CA MET A 215 24.43 26.55 -23.04
C MET A 215 25.75 27.34 -23.07
N ASP A 216 26.17 27.85 -24.23
CA ASP A 216 27.35 28.72 -24.33
C ASP A 216 27.11 30.07 -23.64
N CYS A 217 25.95 30.70 -23.86
CA CYS A 217 25.53 31.89 -23.12
C CYS A 217 25.39 31.62 -21.61
N VAL A 218 24.90 30.44 -21.22
CA VAL A 218 24.84 30.04 -19.81
C VAL A 218 26.25 29.98 -19.20
N ASN A 219 27.19 29.29 -19.86
CA ASN A 219 28.53 29.07 -19.35
C ASN A 219 29.43 30.32 -19.39
N ARG A 220 29.25 31.21 -20.37
CA ARG A 220 30.11 32.39 -20.58
C ARG A 220 29.59 33.69 -19.99
N LEU A 221 28.28 33.80 -19.73
CA LEU A 221 27.67 35.00 -19.13
C LEU A 221 26.97 34.65 -17.82
N ILE A 222 25.93 33.82 -17.89
CA ILE A 222 25.00 33.63 -16.74
C ILE A 222 25.71 33.00 -15.53
N LYS A 223 26.66 32.08 -15.72
CA LYS A 223 27.42 31.47 -14.62
C LYS A 223 28.46 32.39 -13.95
N LEU A 224 28.80 33.53 -14.55
CA LEU A 224 29.72 34.48 -13.94
C LEU A 224 28.96 35.36 -12.94
N ASP A 225 27.82 35.91 -13.37
CA ASP A 225 27.03 36.85 -12.57
C ASP A 225 25.94 36.16 -11.71
N MET A 226 25.56 34.92 -12.05
CA MET A 226 24.46 34.14 -11.46
C MET A 226 23.15 34.95 -11.38
N ILE A 227 22.84 35.67 -12.46
CA ILE A 227 21.67 36.53 -12.62
C ILE A 227 21.03 36.26 -13.99
N ASP A 228 19.70 36.24 -14.05
CA ASP A 228 18.92 36.19 -15.28
C ASP A 228 19.02 37.54 -16.03
N PRO A 229 19.61 37.59 -17.24
CA PRO A 229 19.84 38.85 -17.97
C PRO A 229 18.56 39.50 -18.52
N ILE A 230 17.40 38.84 -18.44
CA ILE A 230 16.12 39.35 -18.97
C ILE A 230 15.28 39.95 -17.85
N ASN A 231 15.35 39.38 -16.64
CA ASN A 231 14.53 39.77 -15.49
C ASN A 231 15.34 40.39 -14.32
N GLY A 232 16.68 40.31 -14.36
CA GLY A 232 17.54 40.75 -13.26
C GLY A 232 17.43 39.89 -11.97
N ALA A 233 16.69 38.78 -12.03
CA ALA A 233 16.51 37.89 -10.89
C ALA A 233 17.77 37.07 -10.63
N LYS A 234 18.13 36.89 -9.35
CA LYS A 234 19.24 35.99 -8.96
C LYS A 234 18.90 34.54 -9.31
N LEU A 235 19.90 33.83 -9.80
CA LEU A 235 19.79 32.48 -10.34
C LEU A 235 20.69 31.53 -9.52
N THR A 236 20.28 30.28 -9.39
CA THR A 236 21.08 29.18 -8.83
C THR A 236 21.31 28.10 -9.89
N ASP A 237 22.27 27.20 -9.70
CA ASP A 237 22.52 26.10 -10.65
C ASP A 237 21.29 25.20 -10.86
N TYR A 238 20.39 25.11 -9.87
CA TYR A 238 19.11 24.39 -9.97
C TYR A 238 18.08 25.07 -10.88
N ASP A 239 18.22 26.37 -11.12
CA ASP A 239 17.33 27.16 -11.97
C ASP A 239 17.72 27.11 -13.45
N ILE A 240 18.91 26.59 -13.74
CA ILE A 240 19.43 26.34 -15.08
C ILE A 240 19.03 24.91 -15.45
N ILE A 241 17.96 24.76 -16.24
CA ILE A 241 17.45 23.44 -16.62
C ILE A 241 17.97 23.10 -18.02
N PRO A 242 19.01 22.23 -18.16
CA PRO A 242 19.51 21.83 -19.47
C PRO A 242 18.45 21.02 -20.21
N MET A 243 18.15 21.43 -21.44
CA MET A 243 17.20 20.72 -22.29
C MET A 243 17.83 19.46 -22.88
N GLN A 244 17.08 18.38 -22.88
CA GLN A 244 17.49 17.12 -23.49
C GLN A 244 17.56 17.29 -25.02
N ARG A 245 18.72 17.01 -25.62
CA ARG A 245 18.93 17.12 -27.08
C ARG A 245 18.11 16.08 -27.83
N GLY A 246 17.48 16.48 -28.93
CA GLY A 246 16.71 15.59 -29.78
C GLY A 246 17.61 14.65 -30.59
N GLY A 247 17.68 13.38 -30.20
CA GLY A 247 18.28 12.33 -31.01
C GLY A 247 17.36 11.98 -32.19
N THR A 248 17.73 12.40 -33.41
CA THR A 248 17.03 11.98 -34.65
C THR A 248 17.66 10.69 -35.19
N GLY A 249 17.45 9.59 -34.46
CA GLY A 249 17.97 8.27 -34.82
C GLY A 249 17.73 7.21 -33.74
N TYR A 250 17.98 5.94 -34.09
CA TYR A 250 17.78 4.77 -33.22
C TYR A 250 18.64 4.78 -31.95
N SER A 251 19.66 5.64 -31.88
CA SER A 251 20.50 5.86 -30.70
C SER A 251 20.30 7.29 -30.18
N GLY A 252 19.68 7.43 -29.00
CA GLY A 252 19.48 8.72 -28.36
C GLY A 252 20.80 9.39 -27.96
N SER A 253 21.11 10.54 -28.54
CA SER A 253 22.38 11.25 -28.29
C SER A 253 22.39 11.94 -26.92
N GLY A 254 22.97 11.29 -25.91
CA GLY A 254 23.20 11.87 -24.58
C GLY A 254 22.18 11.48 -23.52
N VAL A 255 21.65 10.26 -23.59
CA VAL A 255 20.77 9.65 -22.57
C VAL A 255 21.35 8.28 -22.22
N GLN A 256 21.26 7.84 -20.96
CA GLN A 256 21.54 6.43 -20.63
C GLN A 256 20.51 5.54 -21.36
N LEU A 257 21.01 4.68 -22.25
CA LEU A 257 20.21 3.74 -23.03
C LEU A 257 20.20 2.39 -22.31
N ASP A 258 19.15 2.15 -21.52
CA ASP A 258 18.96 0.88 -20.81
C ASP A 258 18.24 -0.13 -21.70
N ALA A 259 18.96 -1.15 -22.17
CA ALA A 259 18.36 -2.29 -22.85
C ALA A 259 17.80 -3.29 -21.82
N LYS A 260 16.48 -3.49 -21.80
CA LYS A 260 15.84 -4.56 -21.01
C LYS A 260 15.46 -5.72 -21.91
N LEU A 261 15.95 -6.91 -21.57
CA LEU A 261 15.58 -8.16 -22.24
C LEU A 261 14.38 -8.78 -21.49
N PRO A 262 13.17 -8.83 -22.08
CA PRO A 262 12.04 -9.51 -21.46
C PRO A 262 12.22 -11.02 -21.59
N THR A 263 12.37 -11.72 -20.46
CA THR A 263 12.28 -13.19 -20.40
C THR A 263 10.83 -13.60 -20.08
N PRO A 264 10.31 -14.69 -20.69
CA PRO A 264 8.98 -15.19 -20.36
C PRO A 264 9.00 -15.83 -18.97
N ALA A 265 8.25 -15.27 -18.03
CA ALA A 265 7.95 -15.92 -16.76
C ALA A 265 6.72 -16.82 -16.94
N MET A 266 6.90 -18.14 -16.81
CA MET A 266 5.77 -19.04 -16.56
C MET A 266 5.27 -18.84 -15.13
N GLN A 267 3.95 -18.90 -14.94
CA GLN A 267 3.24 -18.69 -13.68
C GLN A 267 2.27 -19.83 -13.42
#